data_AF-A0A831XKY1-F1
#
_entry.id   AF-A0A831XKY1-F1
#
_cell.length_a   1.000
_cell.length_b   1.000
_cell.length_c   1.000
_cell.angle_alpha   90.00
_cell.angle_beta   90.00
_cell.angle_gamma   90.00
#
_symmetry.space_group_name_H-M   'P 1'
#
loop_
_entity.id
_entity.type
_entity.pdbx_description
1 polymer ?
#
loop_
_entity_poly.entity_id
_entity_poly.type
_entity_poly.pdbx_seq_one_letter_code
_entity_poly.pdbx_strand_id
1 'polypeptide(L)'
;MKSEIPHDIHDRMYKHLDAFHAHLKHRATERFRPFRGRLWPLRLALAATAAALLLITGTLLFGGTAEPTWAEVVEQFGSVPFFNATMYARSSAMAEPVQLELWMGLGGKLRLRAGNEVLFGDQGRAVEKVCFAPPSDSSPCVAHAERMVRSVIEQLGKAEAFDLNTLIQALPLQGALSPPLANHNASISRDLVVFDLTYEPSPEWVRIWALRESRLPMRLLFWQPETGESLDVVLSYGNPQPPEFFDPEAFRDAIASNSSMPNQAYALLDDTGGRAVTPQDVAEQKAARRNPPEI
;
A
#
# COMPACT_ATOMS: atom_id res chain seq x y z
N MET A 1 -33.39 -13.07 16.11
CA MET A 1 -34.56 -12.17 16.00
C MET A 1 -34.54 -11.56 14.61
N LYS A 2 -35.57 -11.81 13.79
CA LYS A 2 -35.69 -11.17 12.47
C LYS A 2 -36.18 -9.74 12.70
N SER A 3 -35.34 -8.76 12.41
CA SER A 3 -35.70 -7.35 12.40
C SER A 3 -36.63 -7.12 11.21
N GLU A 4 -37.94 -7.16 11.45
CA GLU A 4 -38.92 -6.71 10.48
C GLU A 4 -38.86 -5.19 10.42
N ILE A 5 -38.43 -4.67 9.27
CA ILE A 5 -38.38 -3.24 9.00
C ILE A 5 -39.81 -2.71 9.13
N PRO A 6 -40.05 -1.66 9.96
CA PRO A 6 -41.37 -1.06 10.11
C PRO A 6 -41.97 -0.68 8.76
N HIS A 7 -43.22 -1.10 8.52
CA HIS A 7 -43.90 -0.94 7.24
C HIS A 7 -43.94 0.52 6.75
N ASP A 8 -43.92 1.50 7.65
CA ASP A 8 -43.93 2.93 7.31
C ASP A 8 -42.61 3.43 6.71
N ILE A 9 -41.49 2.74 7.00
CA ILE A 9 -40.17 3.01 6.40
C ILE A 9 -40.11 2.38 5.01
N HIS A 10 -40.66 1.18 4.85
CA HIS A 10 -40.76 0.52 3.56
C HIS A 10 -41.56 1.39 2.57
N ASP A 11 -42.74 1.86 2.97
CA ASP A 11 -43.59 2.68 2.10
C ASP A 11 -42.95 4.04 1.75
N ARG A 12 -42.21 4.65 2.69
CA ARG A 12 -41.45 5.88 2.41
C ARG A 12 -40.30 5.66 1.43
N MET A 13 -39.58 4.54 1.55
CA MET A 13 -38.50 4.19 0.62
C MET A 13 -39.02 3.98 -0.79
N TYR A 14 -40.11 3.22 -0.97
CA TYR A 14 -40.70 2.99 -2.29
C TYR A 14 -41.24 4.28 -2.91
N LYS A 15 -41.86 5.15 -2.10
CA LYS A 15 -42.34 6.45 -2.57
C LYS A 15 -41.20 7.36 -3.05
N HIS A 16 -40.05 7.35 -2.37
CA HIS A 16 -38.86 8.08 -2.81
C HIS A 16 -38.21 7.47 -4.05
N LEU A 17 -38.16 6.15 -4.16
CA LEU A 17 -37.66 5.44 -5.35
C LEU A 17 -38.53 5.70 -6.58
N ASP A 18 -39.85 5.73 -6.43
CA ASP A 18 -40.77 6.05 -7.52
C ASP A 18 -40.66 7.51 -7.95
N ALA A 19 -40.54 8.44 -7.00
CA ALA A 19 -40.29 9.84 -7.30
C ALA A 19 -38.94 10.03 -8.03
N PHE A 20 -37.91 9.28 -7.62
CA PHE A 20 -36.60 9.29 -8.27
C PHE A 20 -36.63 8.69 -9.67
N HIS A 21 -37.30 7.56 -9.88
CA HIS A 21 -37.51 6.96 -11.20
C HIS A 21 -38.33 7.86 -12.14
N ALA A 22 -39.35 8.53 -11.61
CA ALA A 22 -40.11 9.52 -12.37
C ALA A 22 -39.23 10.72 -12.78
N HIS A 23 -38.33 11.16 -11.89
CA HIS A 23 -37.39 12.24 -12.17
C HIS A 23 -36.34 11.85 -13.23
N LEU A 24 -35.86 10.60 -13.20
CA LEU A 24 -34.94 10.06 -14.20
C LEU A 24 -35.63 9.89 -15.57
N LYS A 25 -36.89 9.44 -15.61
CA LYS A 25 -37.68 9.36 -16.86
C LYS A 25 -37.95 10.74 -17.45
N HIS A 26 -38.18 11.77 -16.62
CA HIS A 26 -38.29 13.14 -17.13
C HIS A 26 -36.98 13.69 -17.69
N ARG A 27 -35.81 13.35 -17.10
CA ARG A 27 -34.50 13.75 -17.66
C ARG A 27 -34.10 13.01 -18.93
N ALA A 28 -34.54 11.77 -19.11
CA ALA A 28 -34.27 10.99 -20.32
C ALA A 28 -35.07 11.45 -21.55
N THR A 29 -36.17 12.19 -21.34
CA THR A 29 -37.12 12.54 -22.41
C THR A 29 -36.99 13.99 -22.92
N GLU A 30 -36.08 14.79 -22.34
CA GLU A 30 -35.83 16.17 -22.76
C GLU A 30 -34.41 16.41 -23.31
N ARG A 31 -33.92 15.55 -24.20
CA ARG A 31 -32.85 15.95 -25.14
C ARG A 31 -33.04 15.24 -26.47
N PHE A 32 -33.75 15.90 -27.40
CA PHE A 32 -33.34 16.12 -28.80
C PHE A 32 -34.49 16.82 -29.55
N ARG A 33 -34.53 18.15 -29.45
CA ARG A 33 -35.15 19.01 -30.48
C ARG A 33 -34.01 19.77 -31.16
N PRO A 34 -33.72 19.52 -32.44
CA PRO A 34 -32.73 20.31 -33.16
C PRO A 34 -33.42 21.58 -33.68
N PHE A 35 -33.04 22.76 -33.15
CA PHE A 35 -33.34 24.02 -33.84
C PHE A 35 -32.14 25.00 -33.76
N ARG A 36 -31.57 25.20 -34.95
CA ARG A 36 -30.58 26.17 -35.44
C ARG A 36 -30.20 27.36 -34.54
N GLY A 37 -28.88 27.51 -34.33
CA GLY A 37 -28.24 28.78 -33.94
C GLY A 37 -26.71 28.72 -34.04
N ARG A 38 -26.13 29.41 -35.02
CA ARG A 38 -24.73 29.35 -35.49
C ARG A 38 -23.69 30.03 -34.56
N LEU A 39 -23.87 29.99 -33.24
CA LEU A 39 -23.00 30.69 -32.26
C LEU A 39 -22.64 29.85 -31.01
N TRP A 40 -23.02 28.57 -30.97
CA TRP A 40 -22.79 27.68 -29.82
C TRP A 40 -21.33 27.27 -29.53
N PRO A 41 -20.44 27.01 -30.52
CA PRO A 41 -19.10 26.49 -30.20
C PRO A 41 -18.22 27.52 -29.47
N LEU A 42 -18.47 28.81 -29.65
CA LEU A 42 -17.75 29.88 -28.95
C LEU A 42 -18.12 29.98 -27.46
N ARG A 43 -19.36 29.65 -27.07
CA ARG A 43 -19.82 29.73 -25.67
C ARG A 43 -19.36 28.53 -24.84
N LEU A 44 -19.28 27.34 -25.45
CA LEU A 44 -18.70 26.16 -24.79
C LEU A 44 -17.18 26.27 -24.65
N ALA A 45 -16.49 26.80 -25.67
CA ALA A 45 -15.06 27.07 -25.59
C ALA A 45 -14.75 28.09 -24.47
N LEU A 46 -15.50 29.21 -24.40
CA LEU A 46 -15.33 30.21 -23.34
C LEU A 46 -15.60 29.64 -21.94
N ALA A 47 -16.66 28.85 -21.78
CA ALA A 47 -17.02 28.25 -20.50
C ALA A 47 -15.98 27.21 -20.02
N ALA A 48 -15.42 26.42 -20.95
CA ALA A 48 -14.35 25.47 -20.65
C ALA A 48 -13.04 26.20 -20.27
N THR A 49 -12.68 27.28 -20.97
CA THR A 49 -11.52 28.10 -20.58
C THR A 49 -11.73 28.83 -19.25
N ALA A 50 -12.94 29.30 -18.96
CA ALA A 50 -13.24 29.96 -17.68
C ALA A 50 -13.20 28.97 -16.50
N ALA A 51 -13.67 27.74 -16.68
CA ALA A 51 -13.57 26.67 -15.69
C ALA A 51 -12.11 26.24 -15.46
N ALA A 52 -11.32 26.10 -16.53
CA ALA A 52 -9.90 25.81 -16.43
C ALA A 52 -9.12 26.94 -15.73
N LEU A 53 -9.43 28.21 -16.06
CA LEU A 53 -8.86 29.37 -15.36
C LEU A 53 -9.29 29.42 -13.91
N LEU A 54 -10.54 29.11 -13.55
CA LEU A 54 -10.97 29.06 -12.15
C LEU A 54 -10.28 27.95 -11.35
N LEU A 55 -10.01 26.79 -11.96
CA LEU A 55 -9.22 25.72 -11.34
C LEU A 55 -7.76 26.12 -11.15
N ILE A 56 -7.13 26.72 -12.17
CA ILE A 56 -5.73 27.19 -12.12
C ILE A 56 -5.58 28.40 -11.17
N THR A 57 -6.53 29.32 -11.18
CA THR A 57 -6.51 30.50 -10.32
C THR A 57 -6.89 30.12 -8.88
N GLY A 58 -7.72 29.09 -8.69
CA GLY A 58 -7.96 28.49 -7.38
C GLY A 58 -6.70 27.85 -6.80
N THR A 59 -5.95 27.07 -7.59
CA THR A 59 -4.70 26.46 -7.11
C THR A 59 -3.58 27.49 -6.89
N LEU A 60 -3.52 28.57 -7.66
CA LEU A 60 -2.52 29.64 -7.51
C LEU A 60 -2.84 30.65 -6.39
N LEU A 61 -4.11 31.01 -6.18
CA LEU A 61 -4.51 31.97 -5.13
C LEU A 61 -4.60 31.32 -3.74
N PHE A 62 -4.87 30.02 -3.67
CA PHE A 62 -4.84 29.23 -2.44
C PHE A 62 -3.55 28.40 -2.33
N GLY A 63 -2.41 28.96 -2.75
CA GLY A 63 -1.07 28.39 -2.59
C GLY A 63 -0.60 28.26 -1.13
N GLY A 64 -1.50 27.92 -0.21
CA GLY A 64 -1.19 27.17 0.99
C GLY A 64 -1.10 25.69 0.63
N THR A 65 -0.14 25.00 1.22
CA THR A 65 0.05 23.54 1.16
C THR A 65 -1.24 22.82 1.57
N ALA A 66 -2.18 22.62 0.65
CA ALA A 66 -3.36 21.81 0.91
C ALA A 66 -2.89 20.43 1.38
N GLU A 67 -3.47 19.95 2.48
CA GLU A 67 -3.14 18.61 2.97
C GLU A 67 -3.49 17.59 1.89
N PRO A 68 -2.60 16.65 1.55
CA PRO A 68 -2.94 15.57 0.64
C PRO A 68 -4.23 14.89 1.05
N THR A 69 -5.09 14.66 0.07
CA THR A 69 -6.28 13.84 0.23
C THR A 69 -5.90 12.36 0.24
N TRP A 70 -6.77 11.51 0.79
CA TRP A 70 -6.58 10.05 0.72
C TRP A 70 -6.42 9.56 -0.73
N ALA A 71 -7.22 10.10 -1.66
CA ALA A 71 -7.16 9.72 -3.07
C ALA A 71 -5.80 10.02 -3.70
N GLU A 72 -5.22 11.19 -3.41
CA GLU A 72 -3.88 11.57 -3.86
C GLU A 72 -2.80 10.62 -3.31
N VAL A 73 -2.94 10.15 -2.07
CA VAL A 73 -2.00 9.18 -1.47
C VAL A 73 -2.11 7.81 -2.15
N VAL A 74 -3.33 7.33 -2.40
CA VAL A 74 -3.57 6.07 -3.11
C VAL A 74 -3.04 6.13 -4.54
N GLU A 75 -3.37 7.20 -5.27
CA GLU A 75 -2.91 7.41 -6.65
C GLU A 75 -1.39 7.44 -6.72
N GLN A 76 -0.75 8.19 -5.83
CA GLN A 76 0.70 8.28 -5.80
C GLN A 76 1.34 6.93 -5.47
N PHE A 77 0.81 6.19 -4.49
CA PHE A 77 1.32 4.85 -4.17
C PHE A 77 1.20 3.91 -5.37
N GLY A 78 0.08 3.98 -6.11
CA GLY A 78 -0.12 3.17 -7.32
C GLY A 78 0.82 3.52 -8.48
N SER A 79 1.45 4.69 -8.44
CA SER A 79 2.40 5.13 -9.49
C SER A 79 3.84 4.68 -9.26
N VAL A 80 4.19 4.18 -8.06
CA VAL A 80 5.58 3.82 -7.76
C VAL A 80 5.98 2.58 -8.59
N PRO A 81 7.21 2.50 -9.10
CA PRO A 81 7.65 1.32 -9.84
C PRO A 81 8.12 0.19 -8.92
N PHE A 82 8.47 0.53 -7.68
CA PHE A 82 9.05 -0.39 -6.72
C PHE A 82 8.90 0.18 -5.30
N PHE A 83 8.64 -0.71 -4.36
CA PHE A 83 8.75 -0.40 -2.93
C PHE A 83 9.28 -1.62 -2.17
N ASN A 84 9.82 -1.35 -0.97
CA ASN A 84 10.04 -2.37 0.03
C ASN A 84 9.17 -2.08 1.27
N ALA A 85 8.74 -3.14 1.95
CA ALA A 85 8.00 -3.06 3.20
C ALA A 85 8.69 -3.90 4.25
N THR A 86 9.08 -3.28 5.36
CA THR A 86 9.50 -3.99 6.57
C THR A 86 8.32 -4.06 7.51
N MET A 87 7.93 -5.28 7.86
CA MET A 87 6.73 -5.57 8.65
C MET A 87 7.12 -6.15 9.99
N TYR A 88 6.59 -5.58 11.07
CA TYR A 88 6.74 -6.08 12.43
C TYR A 88 5.39 -6.55 12.95
N ALA A 89 5.23 -7.87 13.04
CA ALA A 89 4.02 -8.51 13.54
C ALA A 89 4.18 -8.90 15.01
N ARG A 90 3.21 -8.53 15.86
CA ARG A 90 3.10 -8.99 17.24
C ARG A 90 1.74 -9.62 17.45
N SER A 91 1.73 -10.82 18.02
CA SER A 91 0.49 -11.55 18.35
C SER A 91 -0.16 -11.10 19.67
N SER A 92 0.57 -10.38 20.52
CA SER A 92 0.07 -9.76 21.73
C SER A 92 1.00 -8.63 22.19
N ALA A 93 0.55 -7.83 23.16
CA ALA A 93 1.33 -6.70 23.68
C ALA A 93 2.72 -7.10 24.24
N MET A 94 2.85 -8.33 24.74
CA MET A 94 4.07 -8.86 25.37
C MET A 94 4.89 -9.75 24.44
N ALA A 95 4.40 -10.05 23.23
CA ALA A 95 5.11 -10.90 22.28
C ALA A 95 6.28 -10.15 21.65
N GLU A 96 7.40 -10.84 21.44
CA GLU A 96 8.48 -10.32 20.61
C GLU A 96 7.99 -10.17 19.16
N PRO A 97 8.31 -9.04 18.49
CA PRO A 97 7.90 -8.81 17.11
C PRO A 97 8.65 -9.74 16.16
N VAL A 98 7.92 -10.32 15.22
CA VAL A 98 8.49 -11.04 14.08
C VAL A 98 8.68 -10.04 12.94
N GLN A 99 9.91 -9.91 12.45
CA GLN A 99 10.23 -9.09 11.29
C GLN A 99 10.08 -9.89 10.00
N LEU A 100 9.40 -9.29 9.02
CA LEU A 100 9.31 -9.76 7.65
C LEU A 100 9.69 -8.63 6.69
N GLU A 101 10.21 -8.98 5.52
CA GLU A 101 10.64 -8.01 4.53
C GLU A 101 10.06 -8.38 3.18
N LEU A 102 9.29 -7.48 2.58
CA LEU A 102 8.68 -7.62 1.28
C LEU A 102 9.35 -6.65 0.31
N TRP A 103 9.69 -7.15 -0.87
CA TRP A 103 10.07 -6.34 -2.03
C TRP A 103 9.07 -6.62 -3.14
N MET A 104 8.56 -5.55 -3.75
CA MET A 104 7.58 -5.68 -4.82
C MET A 104 7.94 -4.75 -5.98
N GLY A 105 8.04 -5.33 -7.17
CA GLY A 105 8.32 -4.61 -8.41
C GLY A 105 7.12 -4.59 -9.35
N LEU A 106 7.24 -3.80 -10.42
CA LEU A 106 6.27 -3.79 -11.51
C LEU A 106 5.96 -5.19 -12.05
N GLY A 107 4.75 -5.38 -12.56
CA GLY A 107 4.30 -6.65 -13.14
C GLY A 107 3.95 -7.73 -12.12
N GLY A 108 3.84 -7.38 -10.83
CA GLY A 108 3.44 -8.29 -9.77
C GLY A 108 4.56 -9.24 -9.30
N LYS A 109 5.82 -8.91 -9.61
CA LYS A 109 6.99 -9.63 -9.08
C LYS A 109 7.15 -9.30 -7.60
N LEU A 110 7.31 -10.35 -6.80
CA LEU A 110 7.48 -10.20 -5.35
C LEU A 110 8.56 -11.13 -4.82
N ARG A 111 9.25 -10.64 -3.80
CA ARG A 111 10.15 -11.42 -2.96
C ARG A 111 9.81 -11.11 -1.51
N LEU A 112 9.57 -12.12 -0.70
CA LEU A 112 9.34 -12.00 0.73
C LEU A 112 10.41 -12.77 1.48
N ARG A 113 11.04 -12.15 2.47
CA ARG A 113 11.83 -12.83 3.48
C ARG A 113 11.03 -13.01 4.76
N ALA A 114 11.01 -14.25 5.25
CA ALA A 114 10.51 -14.63 6.57
C ALA A 114 11.55 -15.52 7.26
N GLY A 115 12.27 -14.99 8.26
CA GLY A 115 13.33 -15.73 8.93
C GLY A 115 14.44 -16.21 7.96
N ASN A 116 14.55 -17.54 7.81
CA ASN A 116 15.48 -18.26 6.94
C ASN A 116 14.88 -18.73 5.61
N GLU A 117 13.70 -18.22 5.26
CA GLU A 117 13.00 -18.54 4.03
C GLU A 117 12.84 -17.29 3.16
N VAL A 118 12.99 -17.48 1.86
CA VAL A 118 12.58 -16.51 0.84
C VAL A 118 11.46 -17.13 0.01
N LEU A 119 10.34 -16.41 -0.08
CA LEU A 119 9.23 -16.73 -0.96
C LEU A 119 9.28 -15.80 -2.18
N PHE A 120 9.24 -16.40 -3.36
CA PHE A 120 9.12 -15.70 -4.63
C PHE A 120 7.69 -15.79 -5.13
N GLY A 121 7.23 -14.74 -5.77
CA GLY A 121 5.93 -14.72 -6.39
C GLY A 121 5.87 -13.84 -7.62
N ASP A 122 4.85 -14.13 -8.41
CA ASP A 122 4.63 -13.54 -9.72
C ASP A 122 3.12 -13.46 -9.94
N GLN A 123 2.63 -12.28 -10.32
CA GLN A 123 1.21 -12.03 -10.59
C GLN A 123 0.26 -12.61 -9.52
N GLY A 124 0.62 -12.44 -8.24
CA GLY A 124 -0.27 -12.84 -7.12
C GLY A 124 -0.24 -14.29 -6.76
N ARG A 125 0.72 -15.04 -7.31
CA ARG A 125 0.93 -16.43 -6.98
C ARG A 125 2.29 -16.58 -6.35
N ALA A 126 2.34 -17.32 -5.25
CA ALA A 126 3.58 -17.89 -4.78
C ALA A 126 4.11 -18.84 -5.87
N VAL A 127 5.29 -18.55 -6.40
CA VAL A 127 5.95 -19.36 -7.42
C VAL A 127 6.84 -20.39 -6.76
N GLU A 128 7.67 -19.95 -5.82
CA GLU A 128 8.67 -20.81 -5.22
C GLU A 128 9.07 -20.35 -3.82
N LYS A 129 9.48 -21.31 -2.98
CA LYS A 129 10.03 -21.07 -1.66
C LYS A 129 11.45 -21.65 -1.57
N VAL A 130 12.41 -20.82 -1.20
CA VAL A 130 13.82 -21.22 -1.01
C VAL A 130 14.17 -21.07 0.48
N CYS A 131 14.55 -22.17 1.11
CA CYS A 131 15.07 -22.18 2.47
C CYS A 131 16.60 -22.22 2.40
N PHE A 132 17.28 -21.33 3.13
CA PHE A 132 18.75 -21.24 3.13
C PHE A 132 19.38 -21.54 4.51
N ALA A 133 18.57 -21.97 5.48
CA ALA A 133 19.00 -22.59 6.73
C ALA A 133 18.06 -23.77 7.08
N PRO A 134 18.45 -24.70 7.97
CA PRO A 134 17.55 -25.72 8.49
C PRO A 134 16.27 -25.06 9.02
N PRO A 135 15.09 -25.70 8.91
CA PRO A 135 13.86 -25.18 9.49
C PRO A 135 14.13 -24.85 10.96
N SER A 136 14.10 -23.57 11.31
CA SER A 136 14.02 -23.23 12.73
C SER A 136 12.67 -23.78 13.19
N ASP A 137 12.62 -24.36 14.40
CA ASP A 137 11.35 -24.64 15.05
C ASP A 137 10.54 -23.36 15.02
N SER A 138 9.54 -23.33 14.14
CA SER A 138 8.79 -22.12 13.86
C SER A 138 7.91 -21.92 15.07
N SER A 139 8.32 -21.03 15.98
CA SER A 139 7.51 -20.64 17.11
C SER A 139 6.09 -20.33 16.61
N PRO A 140 5.02 -20.68 17.36
CA PRO A 140 3.65 -20.36 16.97
C PRO A 140 3.44 -18.89 16.58
N CYS A 141 4.26 -17.98 17.14
CA CYS A 141 4.29 -16.57 16.79
C CYS A 141 4.76 -16.33 15.33
N VAL A 142 5.84 -17.00 14.91
CA VAL A 142 6.38 -16.93 13.54
C VAL A 142 5.36 -17.49 12.55
N ALA A 143 4.79 -18.66 12.83
CA ALA A 143 3.77 -19.26 11.97
C ALA A 143 2.50 -18.39 11.84
N HIS A 144 2.13 -17.66 12.89
CA HIS A 144 1.02 -16.71 12.83
C HIS A 144 1.35 -15.47 11.97
N ALA A 145 2.52 -14.86 12.19
CA ALA A 145 2.99 -13.72 11.41
C ALA A 145 3.14 -14.07 9.92
N GLU A 146 3.69 -15.24 9.61
CA GLU A 146 3.80 -15.75 8.24
C GLU A 146 2.44 -15.94 7.57
N ARG A 147 1.42 -16.44 8.30
CA ARG A 147 0.06 -16.56 7.76
C ARG A 147 -0.54 -15.20 7.44
N MET A 148 -0.38 -14.23 8.32
CA MET A 148 -0.87 -12.87 8.12
C MET A 148 -0.25 -12.25 6.86
N VAL A 149 1.08 -12.33 6.72
CA VAL A 149 1.78 -11.76 5.56
C VAL A 149 1.53 -12.55 4.27
N ARG A 150 1.41 -13.88 4.33
CA ARG A 150 1.03 -14.68 3.16
C ARG A 150 -0.33 -14.27 2.64
N SER A 151 -1.30 -14.03 3.54
CA SER A 151 -2.61 -13.50 3.15
C SER A 151 -2.49 -12.15 2.47
N VAL A 152 -1.62 -11.27 2.99
CA VAL A 152 -1.33 -9.97 2.36
C VAL A 152 -0.77 -10.12 0.96
N ILE A 153 0.20 -11.01 0.76
CA ILE A 153 0.83 -11.24 -0.55
C ILE A 153 -0.15 -11.81 -1.57
N GLU A 154 -0.97 -12.79 -1.15
CA GLU A 154 -1.98 -13.39 -2.02
C GLU A 154 -3.03 -12.37 -2.47
N GLN A 155 -3.29 -11.34 -1.67
CA GLN A 155 -4.15 -10.23 -2.07
C GLN A 155 -3.40 -9.23 -2.96
N LEU A 156 -2.20 -8.80 -2.56
CA LEU A 156 -1.42 -7.79 -3.26
C LEU A 156 -1.07 -8.19 -4.69
N GLY A 157 -0.59 -9.41 -4.93
CA GLY A 157 -0.15 -9.74 -6.29
C GLY A 157 -1.31 -10.06 -7.25
N LYS A 158 -2.55 -10.20 -6.77
CA LYS A 158 -3.72 -10.27 -7.67
C LYS A 158 -4.01 -8.92 -8.35
N ALA A 159 -3.47 -7.84 -7.82
CA ALA A 159 -3.61 -6.52 -8.40
C ALA A 159 -2.59 -6.32 -9.53
N GLU A 160 -3.04 -5.82 -10.69
CA GLU A 160 -2.15 -5.47 -11.82
C GLU A 160 -1.27 -4.24 -11.53
N ALA A 161 -1.61 -3.48 -10.47
CA ALA A 161 -0.90 -2.31 -10.00
C ALA A 161 -0.87 -2.28 -8.47
N PHE A 162 0.06 -1.52 -7.89
CA PHE A 162 0.11 -1.31 -6.45
C PHE A 162 -1.15 -0.59 -5.98
N ASP A 163 -1.93 -1.23 -5.10
CA ASP A 163 -3.11 -0.61 -4.52
C ASP A 163 -3.00 -0.63 -3.00
N LEU A 164 -2.93 0.58 -2.44
CA LEU A 164 -2.88 0.79 -1.01
C LEU A 164 -4.15 0.26 -0.32
N ASN A 165 -5.29 0.28 -1.01
CA ASN A 165 -6.52 -0.29 -0.46
C ASN A 165 -6.44 -1.81 -0.37
N THR A 166 -5.81 -2.47 -1.35
CA THR A 166 -5.52 -3.90 -1.30
C THR A 166 -4.57 -4.23 -0.13
N LEU A 167 -3.55 -3.41 0.13
CA LEU A 167 -2.69 -3.57 1.32
C LEU A 167 -3.49 -3.45 2.63
N ILE A 168 -4.42 -2.51 2.69
CA ILE A 168 -5.29 -2.31 3.86
C ILE A 168 -6.27 -3.47 4.04
N GLN A 169 -6.91 -3.92 2.96
CA GLN A 169 -7.87 -5.04 2.97
C GLN A 169 -7.23 -6.38 3.34
N ALA A 170 -5.92 -6.48 3.12
CA ALA A 170 -5.11 -7.61 3.50
C ALA A 170 -4.80 -7.68 5.01
N LEU A 171 -5.01 -6.59 5.76
CA LEU A 171 -4.84 -6.58 7.20
C LEU A 171 -5.87 -7.51 7.87
N PRO A 172 -5.56 -8.08 9.05
CA PRO A 172 -6.41 -9.04 9.76
C PRO A 172 -7.63 -8.37 10.43
N LEU A 173 -8.34 -7.54 9.68
CA LEU A 173 -9.47 -6.75 10.14
C LEU A 173 -10.74 -7.57 10.12
N GLN A 174 -11.59 -7.37 11.12
CA GLN A 174 -12.89 -8.01 11.17
C GLN A 174 -13.94 -7.05 10.61
N GLY A 175 -14.25 -7.11 9.31
CA GLY A 175 -15.42 -6.42 8.74
C GLY A 175 -15.08 -5.22 7.86
N ALA A 176 -16.06 -4.33 7.67
CA ALA A 176 -15.96 -3.20 6.75
C ALA A 176 -15.34 -1.97 7.43
N LEU A 177 -14.18 -1.54 6.94
CA LEU A 177 -13.50 -0.34 7.42
C LEU A 177 -14.31 0.93 7.13
N SER A 178 -14.20 1.90 8.05
CA SER A 178 -14.60 3.27 7.76
C SER A 178 -13.73 3.86 6.64
N PRO A 179 -14.26 4.85 5.88
CA PRO A 179 -13.43 5.61 4.96
C PRO A 179 -12.26 6.25 5.72
N PRO A 180 -11.05 6.32 5.14
CA PRO A 180 -9.91 6.97 5.78
C PRO A 180 -10.21 8.43 6.15
N LEU A 181 -10.06 8.76 7.43
CA LEU A 181 -10.30 10.11 7.95
C LEU A 181 -8.98 10.75 8.34
N ALA A 182 -8.77 12.01 7.94
CA ALA A 182 -7.59 12.77 8.35
C ALA A 182 -7.58 12.96 9.88
N ASN A 183 -6.45 12.63 10.52
CA ASN A 183 -6.23 12.80 11.94
C ASN A 183 -5.19 13.89 12.20
N HIS A 184 -5.65 15.13 12.32
CA HIS A 184 -4.77 16.27 12.59
C HIS A 184 -4.13 16.22 13.98
N ASN A 185 -4.75 15.54 14.96
CA ASN A 185 -4.19 15.41 16.32
C ASN A 185 -2.98 14.47 16.37
N ALA A 186 -2.93 13.49 15.47
CA ALA A 186 -1.81 12.57 15.32
C ALA A 186 -0.71 13.13 14.39
N SER A 187 -0.98 14.20 13.65
CA SER A 187 0.02 14.87 12.82
C SER A 187 0.92 15.77 13.67
N ILE A 188 2.07 15.21 14.08
CA ILE A 188 3.08 15.92 14.90
C ILE A 188 4.10 16.69 14.06
N SER A 189 4.16 16.45 12.75
CA SER A 189 5.13 17.07 11.83
C SER A 189 4.41 17.75 10.67
N ARG A 190 4.94 18.90 10.25
CA ARG A 190 4.47 19.62 9.06
C ARG A 190 4.68 18.80 7.79
N ASP A 191 5.57 17.83 7.79
CA ASP A 191 5.90 17.03 6.61
C ASP A 191 5.00 15.80 6.47
N LEU A 192 4.10 15.56 7.44
CA LEU A 192 3.24 14.39 7.48
C LEU A 192 1.76 14.76 7.46
N VAL A 193 0.99 13.88 6.81
CA VAL A 193 -0.45 13.75 7.02
C VAL A 193 -0.72 12.36 7.59
N VAL A 194 -1.76 12.27 8.42
CA VAL A 194 -2.14 11.03 9.10
C VAL A 194 -3.59 10.73 8.77
N PHE A 195 -3.87 9.49 8.40
CA PHE A 195 -5.21 8.98 8.19
C PHE A 195 -5.48 7.84 9.17
N ASP A 196 -6.64 7.86 9.80
CA ASP A 196 -7.12 6.76 10.62
C ASP A 196 -8.29 6.08 9.91
N LEU A 197 -8.29 4.75 9.96
CA LEU A 197 -9.42 3.90 9.63
C LEU A 197 -9.82 3.19 10.91
N THR A 198 -11.11 3.15 11.16
CA THR A 198 -11.70 2.51 12.34
C THR A 198 -12.69 1.46 11.88
N TYR A 199 -12.94 0.49 12.76
CA TYR A 199 -14.05 -0.42 12.60
C TYR A 199 -15.08 -0.15 13.68
N GLU A 200 -16.35 -0.40 13.39
CA GLU A 200 -17.42 -0.35 14.37
C GLU A 200 -18.25 -1.63 14.20
N PRO A 201 -18.36 -2.49 15.22
CA PRO A 201 -18.27 -2.16 16.66
C PRO A 201 -16.94 -2.48 17.38
N SER A 202 -15.86 -2.91 16.71
CA SER A 202 -14.62 -3.31 17.42
C SER A 202 -13.63 -2.15 17.62
N PRO A 203 -12.78 -2.18 18.67
CA PRO A 203 -11.84 -1.10 18.98
C PRO A 203 -10.58 -1.10 18.10
N GLU A 204 -10.48 -1.99 17.11
CA GLU A 204 -9.35 -2.05 16.20
C GLU A 204 -9.29 -0.82 15.27
N TRP A 205 -8.07 -0.42 14.93
CA TRP A 205 -7.84 0.70 14.02
C TRP A 205 -6.59 0.51 13.18
N VAL A 206 -6.56 1.19 12.04
CA VAL A 206 -5.40 1.34 11.18
C VAL A 206 -5.03 2.80 11.11
N ARG A 207 -3.75 3.11 11.34
CA ARG A 207 -3.20 4.45 11.15
C ARG A 207 -2.20 4.44 10.02
N ILE A 208 -2.29 5.44 9.15
CA ILE A 208 -1.44 5.58 7.97
C ILE A 208 -0.77 6.94 8.04
N TRP A 209 0.55 6.96 7.94
CA TRP A 209 1.33 8.17 7.81
C TRP A 209 1.78 8.31 6.35
N ALA A 210 1.53 9.47 5.75
CA ALA A 210 2.01 9.79 4.42
C ALA A 210 2.77 11.12 4.40
N LEU A 211 3.76 11.19 3.53
CA LEU A 211 4.55 12.39 3.30
C LEU A 211 3.70 13.45 2.60
N ARG A 212 3.75 14.69 3.09
CA ARG A 212 2.91 15.77 2.57
C ARG A 212 3.29 16.17 1.14
N GLU A 213 4.59 16.28 0.87
CA GLU A 213 5.10 16.73 -0.43
C GLU A 213 4.99 15.65 -1.49
N SER A 214 5.55 14.46 -1.21
CA SER A 214 5.55 13.37 -2.17
C SER A 214 4.23 12.60 -2.22
N ARG A 215 3.33 12.76 -1.23
CA ARG A 215 2.07 12.01 -1.07
C ARG A 215 2.26 10.51 -0.85
N LEU A 216 3.49 10.05 -0.64
CA LEU A 216 3.77 8.63 -0.46
C LEU A 216 3.47 8.17 0.98
N PRO A 217 2.75 7.06 1.19
CA PRO A 217 2.62 6.46 2.51
C PRO A 217 3.98 5.95 2.99
N MET A 218 4.36 6.21 4.23
CA MET A 218 5.64 5.76 4.78
C MET A 218 5.47 4.71 5.88
N ARG A 219 4.29 4.67 6.50
CA ARG A 219 4.00 3.73 7.58
C ARG A 219 2.51 3.42 7.64
N LEU A 220 2.19 2.16 7.94
CA LEU A 220 0.86 1.71 8.32
C LEU A 220 0.96 0.96 9.65
N LEU A 221 0.05 1.23 10.57
CA LEU A 221 -0.04 0.53 11.84
C LEU A 221 -1.46 0.01 12.04
N PHE A 222 -1.60 -1.31 12.04
CA PHE A 222 -2.78 -1.98 12.58
C PHE A 222 -2.58 -2.25 14.08
N TRP A 223 -3.60 -1.97 14.88
CA TRP A 223 -3.60 -2.24 16.32
C TRP A 223 -4.97 -2.77 16.77
N GLN A 224 -4.95 -3.91 17.47
CA GLN A 224 -6.10 -4.45 18.19
C GLN A 224 -5.89 -4.29 19.70
N PRO A 225 -6.54 -3.30 20.35
CA PRO A 225 -6.28 -2.97 21.75
C PRO A 225 -6.57 -4.10 22.73
N GLU A 226 -7.54 -4.98 22.44
CA GLU A 226 -7.97 -6.03 23.37
C GLU A 226 -6.92 -7.13 23.55
N THR A 227 -6.26 -7.53 22.47
CA THR A 227 -5.23 -8.58 22.49
C THR A 227 -3.82 -8.01 22.53
N GLY A 228 -3.67 -6.75 22.13
CA GLY A 228 -2.39 -6.13 21.85
C GLY A 228 -1.71 -6.68 20.59
N GLU A 229 -2.48 -7.31 19.71
CA GLU A 229 -2.01 -7.72 18.38
C GLU A 229 -1.75 -6.47 17.52
N SER A 230 -0.65 -6.49 16.78
CA SER A 230 -0.25 -5.35 15.95
C SER A 230 0.49 -5.79 14.70
N LEU A 231 0.29 -5.05 13.61
CA LEU A 231 1.15 -5.11 12.43
C LEU A 231 1.63 -3.69 12.11
N ASP A 232 2.93 -3.47 12.22
CA ASP A 232 3.58 -2.21 11.85
C ASP A 232 4.34 -2.40 10.54
N VAL A 233 3.93 -1.67 9.51
CA VAL A 233 4.48 -1.76 8.16
C VAL A 233 5.20 -0.45 7.87
N VAL A 234 6.49 -0.51 7.63
CA VAL A 234 7.32 0.63 7.21
C VAL A 234 7.64 0.49 5.73
N LEU A 235 7.26 1.49 4.95
CA LEU A 235 7.45 1.51 3.50
C LEU A 235 8.67 2.36 3.15
N SER A 236 9.52 1.84 2.26
CA SER A 236 10.55 2.64 1.60
C SER A 236 10.47 2.47 0.09
N TYR A 237 11.00 3.48 -0.61
CA TYR A 237 10.91 3.61 -2.05
C TYR A 237 12.33 3.74 -2.62
N GLY A 238 12.53 3.20 -3.81
CA GLY A 238 13.83 3.20 -4.46
C GLY A 238 13.75 2.83 -5.92
N ASN A 239 14.92 2.70 -6.54
CA ASN A 239 15.00 2.21 -7.91
C ASN A 239 14.51 0.75 -8.00
N PRO A 240 13.95 0.35 -9.16
CA PRO A 240 13.61 -1.05 -9.42
C PRO A 240 14.82 -1.96 -9.25
N GLN A 241 14.58 -3.13 -8.67
CA GLN A 241 15.59 -4.18 -8.56
C GLN A 241 15.79 -4.88 -9.91
N PRO A 242 16.99 -5.46 -10.16
CA PRO A 242 17.24 -6.25 -11.35
C PRO A 242 16.30 -7.48 -11.42
N PRO A 243 15.90 -7.97 -12.61
CA PRO A 243 15.00 -9.13 -12.73
C PRO A 243 15.49 -10.38 -11.98
N GLU A 244 16.80 -10.59 -11.94
CA GLU A 244 17.49 -11.67 -11.24
C GLU A 244 17.19 -11.67 -9.73
N PHE A 245 16.92 -10.50 -9.13
CA PHE A 245 16.55 -10.39 -7.73
C PHE A 245 15.23 -11.12 -7.39
N PHE A 246 14.33 -11.22 -8.38
CA PHE A 246 13.03 -11.89 -8.28
C PHE A 246 13.03 -13.30 -8.87
N ASP A 247 14.17 -13.80 -9.34
CA ASP A 247 14.31 -15.13 -9.93
C ASP A 247 14.78 -16.14 -8.86
N PRO A 248 13.99 -17.18 -8.56
CA PRO A 248 14.37 -18.18 -7.56
C PRO A 248 15.58 -19.03 -7.97
N GLU A 249 15.83 -19.25 -9.27
CA GLU A 249 17.01 -19.98 -9.75
C GLU A 249 18.27 -19.13 -9.58
N ALA A 250 18.24 -17.87 -10.04
CA ALA A 250 19.35 -16.94 -9.86
C ALA A 250 19.69 -16.75 -8.37
N PHE A 251 18.67 -16.68 -7.51
CA PHE A 251 18.85 -16.60 -6.07
C PHE A 251 19.56 -17.84 -5.51
N ARG A 252 19.17 -19.06 -5.93
CA ARG A 252 19.82 -20.31 -5.52
C ARG A 252 21.29 -20.34 -5.89
N ASP A 253 21.61 -19.96 -7.12
CA ASP A 253 22.99 -19.92 -7.59
C ASP A 253 23.82 -18.92 -6.77
N ALA A 254 23.23 -17.75 -6.48
CA ALA A 254 23.86 -16.73 -5.66
C ALA A 254 24.14 -17.21 -4.23
N ILE A 255 23.18 -17.87 -3.56
CA ILE A 255 23.40 -18.36 -2.17
C ILE A 255 24.31 -19.59 -2.11
N ALA A 256 24.38 -20.42 -3.15
CA ALA A 256 25.31 -21.55 -3.23
C ALA A 256 26.77 -21.09 -3.29
N SER A 257 27.02 -19.92 -3.91
CA SER A 257 28.35 -19.32 -4.00
C SER A 257 28.79 -18.55 -2.74
N ASN A 258 27.86 -18.26 -1.82
CA ASN A 258 28.07 -17.32 -0.72
C ASN A 258 28.05 -18.00 0.65
N SER A 259 29.11 -17.84 1.45
CA SER A 259 29.39 -18.69 2.62
C SER A 259 28.82 -18.19 3.96
N SER A 260 28.23 -16.99 4.02
CA SER A 260 27.67 -16.44 5.26
C SER A 260 26.15 -16.33 5.25
N MET A 261 25.48 -17.04 6.17
CA MET A 261 24.02 -17.10 6.30
C MET A 261 23.30 -15.73 6.38
N PRO A 262 23.81 -14.70 7.08
CA PRO A 262 23.15 -13.39 7.13
C PRO A 262 23.07 -12.69 5.76
N ASN A 263 24.00 -13.00 4.85
CA ASN A 263 24.11 -12.35 3.55
C ASN A 263 23.29 -13.06 2.48
N GLN A 264 23.02 -14.36 2.65
CA GLN A 264 22.24 -15.15 1.70
C GLN A 264 20.82 -14.60 1.51
N ALA A 265 20.17 -14.13 2.58
CA ALA A 265 18.83 -13.57 2.51
C ALA A 265 18.72 -12.32 1.62
N TYR A 266 19.81 -11.57 1.48
CA TYR A 266 19.91 -10.33 0.71
C TYR A 266 20.68 -10.50 -0.60
N ALA A 267 20.91 -11.74 -1.04
CA ALA A 267 21.59 -11.99 -2.31
C ALA A 267 20.83 -11.30 -3.46
N LEU A 268 21.61 -10.66 -4.34
CA LEU A 268 21.15 -9.90 -5.52
C LEU A 268 20.41 -8.58 -5.20
N LEU A 269 20.40 -8.13 -3.94
CA LEU A 269 19.78 -6.86 -3.56
C LEU A 269 20.70 -5.67 -3.88
N ASP A 270 20.15 -4.71 -4.62
CA ASP A 270 20.71 -3.38 -4.75
C ASP A 270 20.12 -2.43 -3.70
N ASP A 271 20.92 -1.49 -3.20
CA ASP A 271 20.42 -0.40 -2.37
C ASP A 271 19.47 0.52 -3.14
N THR A 272 18.81 1.44 -2.44
CA THR A 272 17.87 2.39 -3.05
C THR A 272 18.52 3.31 -4.08
N GLY A 273 19.86 3.44 -4.08
CA GLY A 273 20.67 4.16 -5.05
C GLY A 273 21.25 3.29 -6.17
N GLY A 274 20.91 2.00 -6.24
CA GLY A 274 21.38 1.06 -7.27
C GLY A 274 22.79 0.52 -7.05
N ARG A 275 23.34 0.60 -5.84
CA ARG A 275 24.62 -0.05 -5.52
C ARG A 275 24.36 -1.46 -5.02
N ALA A 276 25.15 -2.43 -5.47
CA ALA A 276 25.17 -3.75 -4.85
C ALA A 276 25.57 -3.59 -3.37
N VAL A 277 24.66 -3.94 -2.46
CA VAL A 277 24.91 -3.86 -1.02
C VAL A 277 24.50 -5.17 -0.38
N THR A 278 25.47 -6.06 -0.23
CA THR A 278 25.46 -7.05 0.83
C THR A 278 26.15 -6.48 2.07
N PRO A 279 25.85 -6.97 3.29
CA PRO A 279 26.65 -6.64 4.47
C PRO A 279 28.14 -6.97 4.30
N GLN A 280 28.49 -7.90 3.40
CA GLN A 280 29.86 -8.20 3.01
C GLN A 280 30.49 -7.07 2.19
N ASP A 281 29.79 -6.50 1.21
CA ASP A 281 30.31 -5.37 0.43
C ASP A 281 30.64 -4.18 1.32
N VAL A 282 29.85 -3.96 2.38
CA VAL A 282 30.11 -2.93 3.40
C VAL A 282 31.34 -3.29 4.25
N ALA A 283 31.51 -4.57 4.60
CA ALA A 283 32.66 -5.05 5.37
C ALA A 283 33.96 -5.02 4.55
N GLU A 284 33.90 -5.42 3.28
CA GLU A 284 34.99 -5.41 2.31
C GLU A 284 35.39 -3.99 1.92
N GLN A 285 34.43 -3.07 1.71
CA GLN A 285 34.73 -1.64 1.56
C GLN A 285 35.39 -1.05 2.82
N LYS A 286 34.95 -1.45 4.02
CA LYS A 286 35.61 -1.04 5.27
C LYS A 286 37.02 -1.61 5.38
N ALA A 287 37.25 -2.85 4.93
CA ALA A 287 38.57 -3.48 4.92
C ALA A 287 39.52 -2.81 3.91
N ALA A 288 39.05 -2.54 2.68
CA ALA A 288 39.78 -1.85 1.63
C ALA A 288 40.12 -0.39 2.00
N ARG A 289 39.26 0.29 2.78
CA ARG A 289 39.57 1.63 3.34
C ARG A 289 40.59 1.59 4.47
N ARG A 290 40.71 0.47 5.20
CA ARG A 290 41.68 0.30 6.27
C ARG A 290 43.07 -0.07 5.74
N ASN A 291 43.13 -0.84 4.65
CA ASN A 291 44.35 -1.25 3.99
C ASN A 291 44.30 -0.85 2.50
N PRO A 292 44.54 0.43 2.17
CA PRO A 292 44.66 0.82 0.77
C PRO A 292 45.81 0.04 0.12
N PRO A 293 45.68 -0.37 -1.16
CA PRO A 293 46.77 -1.04 -1.85
C PRO A 293 48.01 -0.13 -1.84
N GLU A 294 49.14 -0.67 -1.41
CA GLU A 294 50.43 0.03 -1.52
C GLU A 294 50.68 0.32 -3.01
N ILE A 295 50.87 1.60 -3.32
CA ILE A 295 51.21 2.11 -4.66
C ILE A 295 52.69 1.92 -4.90
#